data_AF-A0A7S0XIP3-F1
#
_entry.id   AF-A0A7S0XIP3-F1
#
_cell.length_a   1.000
_cell.length_b   1.000
_cell.length_c   1.000
_cell.angle_alpha   90.00
_cell.angle_beta   90.00
_cell.angle_gamma   90.00
#
_symmetry.space_group_name_H-M   'P 1'
#
loop_
_entity.id
_entity.type
_entity.pdbx_description
1 polymer ?
#
loop_
_entity_poly.entity_id
_entity_poly.type
_entity_poly.pdbx_seq_one_letter_code
_entity_poly.pdbx_strand_id
1 'polypeptide(L)'
;GMRRGGVASWLFASGPILCVLAVRAEVCLLGERTTATARRAHAVRRRFESEWAAARKRTTRSPSSNVQMMATESAAAARDVGEKAPEIRAAYDRMSAAVRETTRLEEVLGLLGWDEQVMMPVGSAEARGRQKAAVAAVLHDKHTGASLADAINELKTFGSESVEAVLDEYERANVRDATRRFERKQRMSRELAAREAELTSRAYQVWVEAREKSDFSMFAPVLEELLEHTKLVASLTKPGMDAYDAAIDEFERGMSAARLSEIFDSLREPLKALLDDILAAQSAGRAPNEPVNALQGGPQWDEDKQEVFCREVAAAVGFDSTRGRLDRSVHPFTGGCGPQDVRMTTRF
;
A
#
# COMPACT_ATOMS: atom_id res chain seq x y z
N GLY A 1 -8.52 21.61 -31.81
CA GLY A 1 -9.56 20.68 -31.33
C GLY A 1 -8.90 19.40 -30.87
N MET A 2 -9.31 18.92 -29.68
CA MET A 2 -9.00 17.61 -29.08
C MET A 2 -7.52 17.22 -28.92
N ARG A 3 -6.99 17.28 -27.69
CA ARG A 3 -5.99 16.35 -27.09
C ARG A 3 -5.54 16.88 -25.71
N ARG A 4 -6.44 16.87 -24.72
CA ARG A 4 -6.09 17.04 -23.29
C ARG A 4 -7.02 16.19 -22.39
N GLY A 5 -7.32 14.96 -22.80
CA GLY A 5 -8.26 14.07 -22.11
C GLY A 5 -7.64 12.95 -21.28
N GLY A 6 -6.31 12.92 -21.13
CA GLY A 6 -5.63 11.77 -20.53
C GLY A 6 -5.75 11.71 -19.01
N VAL A 7 -5.09 12.61 -18.28
CA VAL A 7 -4.72 12.47 -16.84
C VAL A 7 -5.90 12.16 -15.86
N ALA A 8 -7.14 12.19 -16.33
CA ALA A 8 -8.38 12.06 -15.59
C ALA A 8 -8.66 10.64 -15.04
N SER A 9 -8.36 9.56 -15.77
CA SER A 9 -8.71 8.20 -15.32
C SER A 9 -7.97 7.74 -14.04
N TRP A 10 -6.79 8.33 -13.76
CA TRP A 10 -5.93 7.94 -12.64
C TRP A 10 -6.40 8.44 -11.26
N LEU A 11 -7.22 9.48 -11.21
CA LEU A 11 -7.75 10.00 -9.94
C LEU A 11 -8.84 9.11 -9.33
N PHE A 12 -9.39 8.16 -10.10
CA PHE A 12 -10.58 7.40 -9.72
C PHE A 12 -10.50 5.88 -9.93
N ALA A 13 -9.57 5.37 -10.77
CA ALA A 13 -9.32 3.93 -10.89
C ALA A 13 -8.50 3.36 -9.71
N SER A 14 -7.88 4.25 -8.95
CA SER A 14 -7.33 4.01 -7.63
C SER A 14 -7.91 5.14 -6.78
N GLY A 15 -8.22 4.91 -5.50
CA GLY A 15 -8.68 5.97 -4.60
C GLY A 15 -7.65 6.99 -4.03
N PRO A 16 -6.35 7.12 -4.41
CA PRO A 16 -5.35 7.65 -3.47
C PRO A 16 -5.10 9.16 -3.56
N ILE A 17 -5.52 9.87 -4.62
CA ILE A 17 -4.96 11.22 -4.87
C ILE A 17 -5.79 12.33 -4.19
N LEU A 18 -7.06 12.07 -3.85
CA LEU A 18 -7.90 13.04 -3.14
C LEU A 18 -7.56 13.15 -1.65
N CYS A 19 -7.07 12.09 -0.99
CA CYS A 19 -6.60 12.13 0.40
C CYS A 19 -5.35 13.00 0.60
N VAL A 20 -4.43 13.01 -0.37
CA VAL A 20 -3.12 13.64 -0.20
C VAL A 20 -3.15 15.15 -0.47
N LEU A 21 -4.09 15.64 -1.29
CA LEU A 21 -4.20 17.07 -1.60
C LEU A 21 -5.07 17.87 -0.62
N ALA A 22 -5.95 17.21 0.13
CA ALA A 22 -6.96 17.90 0.94
C ALA A 22 -6.54 18.20 2.40
N VAL A 23 -5.47 17.58 2.90
CA VAL A 23 -5.01 17.78 4.31
C VAL A 23 -3.88 18.83 4.43
N ARG A 24 -3.43 19.41 3.31
CA ARG A 24 -2.29 20.35 3.30
C ARG A 24 -2.65 21.80 3.67
N ALA A 25 -3.90 22.09 4.03
CA ALA A 25 -4.36 23.45 4.31
C ALA A 25 -4.26 23.90 5.78
N GLU A 26 -3.98 23.02 6.75
CA GLU A 26 -4.06 23.37 8.19
C GLU A 26 -2.74 23.33 8.97
N VAL A 27 -1.64 22.81 8.41
CA VAL A 27 -0.36 22.62 9.14
C VAL A 27 0.60 23.81 9.04
N CYS A 28 0.16 24.96 8.51
CA CYS A 28 0.98 26.19 8.50
C CYS A 28 0.91 27.04 9.79
N LEU A 29 0.26 26.56 10.85
CA LEU A 29 0.21 27.27 12.12
C LEU A 29 0.42 26.29 13.28
N LEU A 30 1.65 26.25 13.80
CA LEU A 30 2.02 26.17 15.23
C LEU A 30 3.39 25.49 15.37
N GLY A 31 4.38 26.30 15.75
CA GLY A 31 5.75 25.88 15.98
C GLY A 31 6.06 25.49 17.43
N GLU A 32 7.23 24.84 17.54
CA GLU A 32 8.16 24.75 18.66
C GLU A 32 7.83 23.82 19.86
N ARG A 33 8.69 22.80 20.10
CA ARG A 33 9.72 22.81 21.17
C ARG A 33 10.51 21.48 21.31
N THR A 34 11.82 21.61 21.06
CA THR A 34 13.03 21.03 21.68
C THR A 34 13.00 19.81 22.62
N THR A 35 13.64 18.73 22.15
CA THR A 35 14.84 18.02 22.69
C THR A 35 15.04 17.81 24.21
N ALA A 36 14.67 16.61 24.71
CA ALA A 36 15.24 16.07 25.97
C ALA A 36 15.13 14.53 26.11
N THR A 37 15.42 13.71 25.08
CA THR A 37 15.26 12.24 25.19
C THR A 37 16.42 11.39 24.66
N ALA A 38 17.55 11.99 24.29
CA ALA A 38 18.71 11.24 23.76
C ALA A 38 19.78 10.87 24.80
N ARG A 39 19.66 11.29 26.07
CA ARG A 39 20.66 11.01 27.12
C ARG A 39 20.27 9.94 28.16
N ARG A 40 19.06 9.36 28.08
CA ARG A 40 18.61 8.29 29.01
C ARG A 40 18.81 6.86 28.49
N ALA A 41 18.96 6.65 27.18
CA ALA A 41 19.12 5.30 26.60
C ALA A 41 20.49 4.65 26.86
N HIS A 42 21.56 5.45 27.02
CA HIS A 42 22.91 4.92 27.18
C HIS A 42 23.25 4.48 28.63
N ALA A 43 22.54 5.01 29.63
CA ALA A 43 22.73 4.69 31.05
C ALA A 43 22.01 3.40 31.47
N VAL A 44 20.87 3.08 30.85
CA VAL A 44 20.11 1.84 31.14
C VAL A 44 20.86 0.61 30.63
N ARG A 45 21.51 0.70 29.47
CA ARG A 45 22.27 -0.39 28.86
C ARG A 45 23.50 -0.81 29.69
N ARG A 46 24.25 0.15 30.24
CA ARG A 46 25.41 -0.15 31.09
C ARG A 46 25.04 -0.75 32.45
N ARG A 47 23.87 -0.41 32.99
CA ARG A 47 23.38 -0.99 34.25
C ARG A 47 22.98 -2.47 34.05
N PHE A 48 22.31 -2.76 32.94
CA PHE A 48 21.91 -4.12 32.57
C PHE A 48 23.10 -5.07 32.33
N GLU A 49 24.16 -4.59 31.65
CA GLU A 49 25.36 -5.40 31.37
C GLU A 49 26.16 -5.70 32.65
N SER A 50 26.14 -4.81 33.66
CA SER A 50 26.84 -5.01 34.93
C SER A 50 26.11 -5.99 35.87
N GLU A 51 24.77 -5.99 35.88
CA GLU A 51 23.95 -6.89 36.68
C GLU A 51 23.98 -8.33 36.10
N TRP A 52 24.06 -8.46 34.78
CA TRP A 52 24.21 -9.76 34.09
C TRP A 52 25.58 -10.43 34.31
N ALA A 53 26.67 -9.65 34.36
CA ALA A 53 28.01 -10.18 34.61
C ALA A 53 28.18 -10.70 36.06
N ALA A 54 27.44 -10.14 37.02
CA ALA A 54 27.43 -10.60 38.41
C ALA A 54 26.62 -11.91 38.60
N ALA A 55 25.54 -12.10 37.85
CA ALA A 55 24.72 -13.32 37.89
C ALA A 55 25.48 -14.57 37.40
N ARG A 56 26.39 -14.41 36.42
CA ARG A 56 27.15 -15.50 35.81
C ARG A 56 28.22 -16.14 36.72
N LYS A 57 28.62 -15.48 37.82
CA LYS A 57 29.66 -15.97 38.74
C LYS A 57 29.12 -16.73 39.96
N ARG A 58 27.80 -16.94 40.06
CA ARG A 58 27.15 -17.65 41.18
C ARG A 58 26.34 -18.86 40.72
N THR A 59 26.94 -19.81 40.01
CA THR A 59 26.29 -21.09 39.72
C THR A 59 27.28 -22.25 39.71
N THR A 60 27.75 -22.65 40.89
CA THR A 60 28.20 -24.02 41.18
C THR A 60 27.54 -24.47 42.48
N ARG A 61 26.22 -24.65 42.42
CA ARG A 61 25.42 -25.34 43.43
C ARG A 61 24.36 -26.16 42.69
N SER A 62 24.03 -27.33 43.24
CA SER A 62 22.96 -28.22 42.77
C SER A 62 21.71 -27.43 42.36
N PRO A 63 20.98 -27.82 41.30
CA PRO A 63 19.87 -27.04 40.78
C PRO A 63 18.87 -26.75 41.90
N SER A 64 18.71 -25.48 42.27
CA SER A 64 17.65 -25.07 43.20
C SER A 64 16.29 -25.42 42.60
N SER A 65 15.29 -25.68 43.44
CA SER A 65 13.90 -25.97 43.04
C SER A 65 13.34 -25.05 41.94
N ASN A 66 13.78 -23.79 41.88
CA ASN A 66 13.39 -22.83 40.84
C ASN A 66 13.85 -23.20 39.42
N VAL A 67 15.02 -23.84 39.26
CA VAL A 67 15.52 -24.29 37.94
C VAL A 67 14.76 -25.53 37.47
N GLN A 68 14.40 -26.42 38.41
CA GLN A 68 13.54 -27.57 38.10
C GLN A 68 12.11 -27.13 37.74
N MET A 69 11.53 -26.15 38.44
CA MET A 69 10.24 -25.56 38.05
C MET A 69 10.27 -24.95 36.64
N MET A 70 11.27 -24.12 36.33
CA MET A 70 11.37 -23.51 34.99
C MET A 70 11.58 -24.55 33.89
N ALA A 71 12.34 -25.62 34.14
CA ALA A 71 12.50 -26.72 33.20
C ALA A 71 11.19 -27.51 33.01
N THR A 72 10.40 -27.70 34.08
CA THR A 72 9.08 -28.35 33.97
C THR A 72 8.04 -27.48 33.28
N GLU A 73 8.05 -26.16 33.51
CA GLU A 73 7.18 -25.20 32.80
C GLU A 73 7.54 -25.14 31.31
N SER A 74 8.83 -25.10 30.97
CA SER A 74 9.30 -25.13 29.58
C SER A 74 8.95 -26.45 28.87
N ALA A 75 9.07 -27.59 29.57
CA ALA A 75 8.67 -28.89 29.04
C ALA A 75 7.15 -29.04 28.91
N ALA A 76 6.36 -28.45 29.81
CA ALA A 76 4.91 -28.42 29.72
C ALA A 76 4.44 -27.51 28.57
N ALA A 77 5.06 -26.34 28.40
CA ALA A 77 4.80 -25.46 27.27
C ALA A 77 5.17 -26.12 25.93
N ALA A 78 6.31 -26.81 25.85
CA ALA A 78 6.70 -27.56 24.65
C ALA A 78 5.74 -28.72 24.32
N ARG A 79 5.15 -29.36 25.34
CA ARG A 79 4.11 -30.40 25.16
C ARG A 79 2.79 -29.81 24.68
N ASP A 80 2.34 -28.71 25.27
CA ASP A 80 1.11 -27.99 24.87
C ASP A 80 1.20 -27.48 23.42
N VAL A 81 2.37 -26.96 23.03
CA VAL A 81 2.64 -26.59 21.63
C VAL A 81 2.62 -27.81 20.71
N GLY A 82 3.23 -28.92 21.14
CA GLY A 82 3.26 -30.16 20.36
C GLY A 82 1.86 -30.75 20.10
N GLU A 83 0.95 -30.64 21.07
CA GLU A 83 -0.44 -31.09 20.93
C GLU A 83 -1.26 -30.18 20.00
N LYS A 84 -1.05 -28.86 20.05
CA LYS A 84 -1.76 -27.88 19.21
C LYS A 84 -1.18 -27.71 17.81
N ALA A 85 0.03 -28.19 17.55
CA ALA A 85 0.72 -27.99 16.27
C ALA A 85 -0.08 -28.45 15.03
N PRO A 86 -0.76 -29.62 15.02
CA PRO A 86 -1.60 -30.03 13.89
C PRO A 86 -2.79 -29.09 13.66
N GLU A 87 -3.39 -28.56 14.73
CA GLU A 87 -4.54 -27.65 14.66
C GLU A 87 -4.12 -26.28 14.12
N ILE A 88 -3.00 -25.73 14.62
CA ILE A 88 -2.41 -24.49 14.12
C ILE A 88 -2.10 -24.59 12.62
N ARG A 89 -1.48 -25.70 12.20
CA ARG A 89 -1.18 -25.95 10.78
C ARG A 89 -2.45 -26.02 9.93
N ALA A 90 -3.45 -26.76 10.40
CA ALA A 90 -4.72 -26.91 9.69
C ALA A 90 -5.47 -25.57 9.55
N ALA A 91 -5.48 -24.74 10.61
CA ALA A 91 -6.07 -23.40 10.58
C ALA A 91 -5.33 -22.49 9.59
N TYR A 92 -3.99 -22.50 9.60
CA TYR A 92 -3.18 -21.77 8.62
C TYR A 92 -3.45 -22.23 7.18
N ASP A 93 -3.54 -23.53 6.93
CA ASP A 93 -3.79 -24.06 5.59
C ASP A 93 -5.17 -23.66 5.06
N ARG A 94 -6.21 -23.65 5.92
CA ARG A 94 -7.54 -23.12 5.57
C ARG A 94 -7.50 -21.63 5.23
N MET A 95 -6.85 -20.83 6.07
CA MET A 95 -6.69 -19.39 5.82
C MET A 95 -5.93 -19.14 4.50
N SER A 96 -4.81 -19.83 4.30
CA SER A 96 -3.96 -19.71 3.12
C SER A 96 -4.70 -20.12 1.84
N ALA A 97 -5.51 -21.18 1.88
CA ALA A 97 -6.35 -21.59 0.77
C ALA A 97 -7.38 -20.51 0.39
N ALA A 98 -8.06 -19.91 1.39
CA ALA A 98 -9.03 -18.82 1.16
C ALA A 98 -8.36 -17.56 0.59
N VAL A 99 -7.18 -17.19 1.10
CA VAL A 99 -6.39 -16.07 0.56
C VAL A 99 -5.95 -16.34 -0.87
N ARG A 100 -5.46 -17.55 -1.19
CA ARG A 100 -5.08 -17.91 -2.56
C ARG A 100 -6.25 -17.84 -3.54
N GLU A 101 -7.44 -18.27 -3.12
CA GLU A 101 -8.63 -18.21 -3.96
C GLU A 101 -9.03 -16.75 -4.25
N THR A 102 -9.05 -15.89 -3.23
CA THR A 102 -9.34 -14.46 -3.41
C THR A 102 -8.29 -13.78 -4.29
N THR A 103 -6.99 -14.06 -4.09
CA THR A 103 -5.93 -13.52 -4.96
C THR A 103 -6.12 -13.91 -6.42
N ARG A 104 -6.49 -15.16 -6.74
CA ARG A 104 -6.76 -15.58 -8.13
C ARG A 104 -7.92 -14.81 -8.77
N LEU A 105 -8.96 -14.50 -7.99
CA LEU A 105 -10.07 -13.70 -8.47
C LEU A 105 -9.67 -12.22 -8.65
N GLU A 106 -8.80 -11.68 -7.79
CA GLU A 106 -8.19 -10.35 -7.97
C GLU A 106 -7.33 -10.29 -9.24
N GLU A 107 -6.58 -11.36 -9.53
CA GLU A 107 -5.80 -11.50 -10.77
C GLU A 107 -6.70 -11.50 -12.02
N VAL A 108 -7.84 -12.20 -11.98
CA VAL A 108 -8.85 -12.14 -13.05
C VAL A 108 -9.41 -10.73 -13.19
N LEU A 109 -9.73 -10.06 -12.07
CA LEU A 109 -10.23 -8.69 -12.11
C LEU A 109 -9.19 -7.72 -12.69
N GLY A 110 -7.91 -7.91 -12.36
CA GLY A 110 -6.80 -7.16 -12.92
C GLY A 110 -6.65 -7.38 -14.43
N LEU A 111 -6.83 -8.61 -14.91
CA LEU A 111 -6.81 -8.93 -16.35
C LEU A 111 -7.93 -8.20 -17.08
N LEU A 112 -9.14 -8.18 -16.51
CA LEU A 112 -10.27 -7.41 -17.06
C LEU A 112 -9.97 -5.92 -17.12
N GLY A 113 -9.28 -5.38 -16.10
CA GLY A 113 -8.87 -3.98 -16.03
C GLY A 113 -7.74 -3.62 -16.99
N TRP A 114 -6.81 -4.54 -17.27
CA TRP A 114 -5.81 -4.37 -18.33
C TRP A 114 -6.48 -4.39 -19.70
N ASP A 115 -7.36 -5.35 -19.97
CA ASP A 115 -8.02 -5.47 -21.27
C ASP A 115 -8.84 -4.22 -21.58
N GLU A 116 -9.55 -3.70 -20.58
CA GLU A 116 -10.36 -2.47 -20.66
C GLU A 116 -9.53 -1.26 -21.15
N GLN A 117 -8.24 -1.20 -20.79
CA GLN A 117 -7.36 -0.08 -21.09
C GLN A 117 -6.50 -0.29 -22.34
N VAL A 118 -6.41 -1.50 -22.87
CA VAL A 118 -5.46 -1.87 -23.92
C VAL A 118 -6.15 -2.43 -25.17
N MET A 119 -7.05 -3.40 -25.01
CA MET A 119 -7.60 -4.20 -26.12
C MET A 119 -9.10 -4.01 -26.34
N MET A 120 -9.84 -3.60 -25.32
CA MET A 120 -11.30 -3.59 -25.33
C MET A 120 -11.87 -2.62 -26.38
N PRO A 121 -12.81 -3.07 -27.24
CA PRO A 121 -13.55 -2.17 -28.12
C PRO A 121 -14.35 -1.12 -27.34
N VAL A 122 -14.39 0.12 -27.84
CA VAL A 122 -15.04 1.27 -27.17
C VAL A 122 -16.52 1.02 -26.83
N GLY A 123 -17.24 0.27 -27.65
CA GLY A 123 -18.66 -0.06 -27.43
C GLY A 123 -18.93 -1.11 -26.35
N SER A 124 -17.91 -1.72 -25.75
CA SER A 124 -18.05 -2.85 -24.81
C SER A 124 -18.03 -2.46 -23.33
N ALA A 125 -17.98 -1.16 -23.01
CA ALA A 125 -17.80 -0.66 -21.65
C ALA A 125 -18.86 -1.18 -20.66
N GLU A 126 -20.14 -1.21 -21.04
CA GLU A 126 -21.22 -1.71 -20.17
C GLU A 126 -21.05 -3.21 -19.86
N ALA A 127 -20.74 -4.01 -20.88
CA ALA A 127 -20.51 -5.44 -20.71
C ALA A 127 -19.31 -5.72 -19.80
N ARG A 128 -18.20 -4.98 -19.98
CA ARG A 128 -17.02 -5.06 -19.11
C ARG A 128 -17.34 -4.64 -17.68
N GLY A 129 -18.10 -3.57 -17.50
CA GLY A 129 -18.58 -3.14 -16.19
C GLY A 129 -19.34 -4.25 -15.46
N ARG A 130 -20.27 -4.94 -16.14
CA ARG A 130 -21.01 -6.08 -15.57
C ARG A 130 -20.11 -7.26 -15.19
N GLN A 131 -19.11 -7.59 -16.03
CA GLN A 131 -18.13 -8.65 -15.72
C GLN A 131 -17.33 -8.33 -14.45
N LYS A 132 -16.78 -7.11 -14.37
CA LYS A 132 -16.02 -6.63 -13.19
C LYS A 132 -16.89 -6.63 -11.94
N ALA A 133 -18.14 -6.15 -12.05
CA ALA A 133 -19.08 -6.12 -10.93
C ALA A 133 -19.40 -7.53 -10.40
N ALA A 134 -19.62 -8.51 -11.28
CA ALA A 134 -19.88 -9.90 -10.89
C ALA A 134 -18.68 -10.51 -10.12
N VAL A 135 -17.45 -10.32 -10.62
CA VAL A 135 -16.24 -10.80 -9.95
C VAL A 135 -16.02 -10.07 -8.62
N ALA A 136 -16.23 -8.76 -8.59
CA ALA A 136 -16.11 -7.95 -7.38
C ALA A 136 -17.10 -8.36 -6.28
N ALA A 137 -18.34 -8.73 -6.64
CA ALA A 137 -19.32 -9.24 -5.69
C ALA A 137 -18.85 -10.55 -5.03
N VAL A 138 -18.37 -11.51 -5.83
CA VAL A 138 -17.80 -12.78 -5.33
C VAL A 138 -16.58 -12.52 -4.44
N LEU A 139 -15.70 -11.61 -4.86
CA LEU A 139 -14.54 -11.20 -4.07
C LEU A 139 -14.93 -10.60 -2.72
N HIS A 140 -15.93 -9.72 -2.69
CA HIS A 140 -16.41 -9.10 -1.47
C HIS A 140 -16.92 -10.18 -0.49
N ASP A 141 -17.78 -11.08 -0.95
CA ASP A 141 -18.35 -12.15 -0.12
C ASP A 141 -17.26 -13.07 0.45
N LYS A 142 -16.22 -13.39 -0.34
CA LYS A 142 -15.10 -14.21 0.11
C LYS A 142 -14.18 -13.49 1.09
N HIS A 143 -13.95 -12.19 0.90
CA HIS A 143 -13.13 -11.38 1.81
C HIS A 143 -13.74 -11.23 3.20
N THR A 144 -15.06 -11.41 3.33
CA THR A 144 -15.79 -11.33 4.61
C THR A 144 -16.44 -12.66 5.00
N GLY A 145 -16.12 -13.75 4.29
CA GLY A 145 -16.78 -15.03 4.46
C GLY A 145 -16.40 -15.77 5.74
N ALA A 146 -17.31 -16.59 6.25
CA ALA A 146 -17.12 -17.37 7.48
C ALA A 146 -15.84 -18.21 7.46
N SER A 147 -15.53 -18.89 6.34
CA SER A 147 -14.35 -19.75 6.26
C SER A 147 -13.03 -19.00 6.51
N LEU A 148 -12.89 -17.75 6.05
CA LEU A 148 -11.68 -16.95 6.30
C LEU A 148 -11.70 -16.40 7.74
N ALA A 149 -12.87 -15.93 8.19
CA ALA A 149 -13.06 -15.42 9.54
C ALA A 149 -12.73 -16.48 10.61
N ASP A 150 -13.28 -17.68 10.46
CA ASP A 150 -13.11 -18.79 11.39
C ASP A 150 -11.64 -19.20 11.49
N ALA A 151 -10.95 -19.36 10.35
CA ALA A 151 -9.53 -19.71 10.34
C ALA A 151 -8.65 -18.63 10.99
N ILE A 152 -8.92 -17.34 10.74
CA ILE A 152 -8.20 -16.22 11.37
C ILE A 152 -8.48 -16.20 12.89
N ASN A 153 -9.74 -16.36 13.29
CA ASN A 153 -10.13 -16.34 14.70
C ASN A 153 -9.54 -17.52 15.47
N GLU A 154 -9.54 -18.71 14.88
CA GLU A 154 -8.91 -19.91 15.44
C GLU A 154 -7.40 -19.70 15.64
N LEU A 155 -6.69 -19.17 14.64
CA LEU A 155 -5.27 -18.82 14.76
C LEU A 155 -5.00 -17.82 15.90
N LYS A 156 -5.91 -16.87 16.14
CA LYS A 156 -5.82 -15.93 17.26
C LYS A 156 -5.99 -16.60 18.64
N THR A 157 -6.63 -17.76 18.74
CA THR A 157 -6.84 -18.46 20.02
C THR A 157 -5.60 -19.19 20.54
N PHE A 158 -4.68 -19.61 19.67
CA PHE A 158 -3.53 -20.43 20.07
C PHE A 158 -2.41 -19.65 20.79
N GLY A 159 -2.48 -18.32 20.84
CA GLY A 159 -1.43 -17.48 21.43
C GLY A 159 -0.19 -17.33 20.55
N SER A 160 0.56 -16.23 20.71
CA SER A 160 1.68 -15.89 19.82
C SER A 160 2.82 -16.89 19.89
N GLU A 161 3.15 -17.40 21.08
CA GLU A 161 4.27 -18.33 21.28
C GLU A 161 4.04 -19.67 20.57
N SER A 162 2.84 -20.24 20.65
CA SER A 162 2.51 -21.49 19.96
C SER A 162 2.49 -21.33 18.44
N VAL A 163 1.97 -20.21 17.94
CA VAL A 163 2.00 -19.89 16.51
C VAL A 163 3.44 -19.71 16.01
N GLU A 164 4.31 -19.05 16.79
CA GLU A 164 5.73 -18.86 16.45
C GLU A 164 6.54 -20.16 16.44
N ALA A 165 6.19 -21.11 17.30
CA ALA A 165 6.83 -22.42 17.35
C ALA A 165 6.47 -23.33 16.16
N VAL A 166 5.35 -23.08 15.49
CA VAL A 166 4.80 -23.97 14.43
C VAL A 166 4.91 -23.34 13.04
N LEU A 167 4.63 -22.04 12.90
CA LEU A 167 4.65 -21.33 11.62
C LEU A 167 5.97 -20.60 11.41
N ASP A 168 6.48 -20.60 10.18
CA ASP A 168 7.68 -19.84 9.82
C ASP A 168 7.43 -18.32 9.72
N GLU A 169 8.48 -17.53 9.47
CA GLU A 169 8.37 -16.07 9.40
C GLU A 169 7.46 -15.56 8.26
N TYR A 170 7.42 -16.25 7.11
CA TYR A 170 6.60 -15.90 5.97
C TYR A 170 5.14 -16.25 6.22
N GLU A 171 4.89 -17.41 6.84
CA GLU A 171 3.56 -17.86 7.23
C GLU A 171 2.96 -16.91 8.28
N ARG A 172 3.75 -16.49 9.28
CA ARG A 172 3.31 -15.48 10.25
C ARG A 172 3.06 -14.12 9.62
N ALA A 173 3.89 -13.69 8.68
CA ALA A 173 3.64 -12.47 7.91
C ALA A 173 2.34 -12.56 7.10
N ASN A 174 2.06 -13.72 6.51
CA ASN A 174 0.83 -13.99 5.78
C ASN A 174 -0.40 -13.93 6.71
N VAL A 175 -0.34 -14.52 7.90
CA VAL A 175 -1.40 -14.43 8.92
C VAL A 175 -1.67 -12.97 9.32
N ARG A 176 -0.62 -12.20 9.62
CA ARG A 176 -0.74 -10.78 9.98
C ARG A 176 -1.42 -9.97 8.88
N ASP A 177 -0.98 -10.17 7.63
CA ASP A 177 -1.46 -9.41 6.49
C ASP A 177 -2.89 -9.80 6.08
N ALA A 178 -3.22 -11.10 6.12
CA ALA A 178 -4.58 -11.60 5.91
C ALA A 178 -5.53 -11.08 6.99
N THR A 179 -5.11 -11.12 8.27
CA THR A 179 -5.89 -10.58 9.39
C THR A 179 -6.17 -9.09 9.22
N ARG A 180 -5.16 -8.29 8.86
CA ARG A 180 -5.33 -6.85 8.60
C ARG A 180 -6.35 -6.59 7.49
N ARG A 181 -6.25 -7.31 6.37
CA ARG A 181 -7.17 -7.18 5.23
C ARG A 181 -8.59 -7.56 5.63
N PHE A 182 -8.75 -8.70 6.30
CA PHE A 182 -10.04 -9.19 6.79
C PHE A 182 -10.71 -8.18 7.73
N GLU A 183 -10.00 -7.71 8.76
CA GLU A 183 -10.55 -6.77 9.74
C GLU A 183 -10.96 -5.44 9.10
N ARG A 184 -10.16 -4.91 8.15
CA ARG A 184 -10.54 -3.70 7.40
C ARG A 184 -11.82 -3.93 6.60
N LYS A 185 -11.92 -5.05 5.88
CA LYS A 185 -13.10 -5.39 5.07
C LYS A 185 -14.33 -5.61 5.95
N GLN A 186 -14.17 -6.23 7.11
CA GLN A 186 -15.26 -6.44 8.08
C GLN A 186 -15.79 -5.12 8.66
N ARG A 187 -14.90 -4.14 8.88
CA ARG A 187 -15.28 -2.79 9.36
C ARG A 187 -15.90 -1.91 8.27
N MET A 188 -15.77 -2.31 7.00
CA MET A 188 -16.34 -1.60 5.86
C MET A 188 -17.70 -2.23 5.48
N SER A 189 -18.80 -1.60 5.89
CA SER A 189 -20.14 -2.09 5.54
C SER A 189 -20.39 -2.02 4.03
N ARG A 190 -21.37 -2.79 3.53
CA ARG A 190 -21.76 -2.74 2.12
C ARG A 190 -22.27 -1.35 1.74
N GLU A 191 -22.98 -0.69 2.64
CA GLU A 191 -23.51 0.66 2.46
C GLU A 191 -22.37 1.69 2.37
N LEU A 192 -21.35 1.59 3.23
CA LEU A 192 -20.18 2.46 3.17
C LEU A 192 -19.42 2.27 1.85
N ALA A 193 -19.17 1.03 1.44
CA ALA A 193 -18.50 0.73 0.17
C ALA A 193 -19.32 1.22 -1.04
N ALA A 194 -20.66 1.06 -1.00
CA ALA A 194 -21.53 1.57 -2.06
C ALA A 194 -21.53 3.10 -2.13
N ARG A 195 -21.53 3.77 -0.97
CA ARG A 195 -21.42 5.23 -0.88
C ARG A 195 -20.07 5.73 -1.38
N GLU A 196 -18.98 5.04 -1.04
CA GLU A 196 -17.64 5.35 -1.56
C GLU A 196 -17.62 5.30 -3.08
N ALA A 197 -18.16 4.22 -3.67
CA ALA A 197 -18.22 4.03 -5.12
C ALA A 197 -19.08 5.09 -5.83
N GLU A 198 -20.25 5.44 -5.29
CA GLU A 198 -21.08 6.50 -5.85
C GLU A 198 -20.39 7.87 -5.76
N LEU A 199 -19.86 8.21 -4.58
CA LEU A 199 -19.28 9.51 -4.30
C LEU A 199 -18.02 9.74 -5.14
N THR A 200 -17.16 8.73 -5.28
CA THR A 200 -15.99 8.78 -6.16
C THR A 200 -16.40 8.92 -7.62
N SER A 201 -17.39 8.17 -8.10
CA SER A 201 -17.89 8.31 -9.48
C SER A 201 -18.42 9.73 -9.77
N ARG A 202 -19.24 10.28 -8.86
CA ARG A 202 -19.77 11.65 -8.97
C ARG A 202 -18.67 12.70 -8.91
N ALA A 203 -17.75 12.58 -7.94
CA ALA A 203 -16.63 13.49 -7.79
C ALA A 203 -15.76 13.56 -9.04
N TYR A 204 -15.59 12.44 -9.76
CA TYR A 204 -14.85 12.42 -11.01
C TYR A 204 -15.47 13.31 -12.07
N GLN A 205 -16.77 13.15 -12.32
CA GLN A 205 -17.48 13.90 -13.35
C GLN A 205 -17.43 15.41 -13.05
N VAL A 206 -17.68 15.78 -11.79
CA VAL A 206 -17.61 17.18 -11.34
C VAL A 206 -16.19 17.73 -11.48
N TRP A 207 -15.16 16.96 -11.10
CA TRP A 207 -13.78 17.38 -11.20
C TRP A 207 -13.32 17.59 -12.65
N VAL A 208 -13.75 16.73 -13.59
CA VAL A 208 -13.42 16.88 -15.01
C VAL A 208 -13.92 18.23 -15.53
N GLU A 209 -15.18 18.56 -15.24
CA GLU A 209 -15.79 19.81 -15.67
C GLU A 209 -15.20 21.03 -14.95
N ALA A 210 -15.04 20.95 -13.62
CA ALA A 210 -14.44 21.99 -12.80
C ALA A 210 -13.02 22.33 -13.26
N ARG A 211 -12.21 21.32 -13.62
CA ARG A 211 -10.86 21.51 -14.14
C ARG A 211 -10.86 22.16 -15.51
N GLU A 212 -11.74 21.74 -16.41
CA GLU A 212 -11.86 22.35 -17.74
C GLU A 212 -12.23 23.84 -17.65
N LYS A 213 -13.11 24.18 -16.70
CA LYS A 213 -13.56 25.55 -16.43
C LYS A 213 -12.64 26.34 -15.50
N SER A 214 -11.64 25.69 -14.90
CA SER A 214 -10.80 26.26 -13.84
C SER A 214 -11.61 26.83 -12.67
N ASP A 215 -12.70 26.14 -12.29
CA ASP A 215 -13.65 26.58 -11.27
C ASP A 215 -13.66 25.63 -10.07
N PHE A 216 -12.92 25.98 -9.02
CA PHE A 216 -12.88 25.19 -7.78
C PHE A 216 -14.22 25.17 -7.04
N SER A 217 -15.05 26.20 -7.18
CA SER A 217 -16.32 26.28 -6.45
C SER A 217 -17.30 25.18 -6.86
N MET A 218 -17.19 24.69 -8.10
CA MET A 218 -17.93 23.52 -8.58
C MET A 218 -17.51 22.23 -7.85
N PHE A 219 -16.22 22.08 -7.53
CA PHE A 219 -15.68 20.86 -6.93
C PHE A 219 -15.68 20.88 -5.39
N ALA A 220 -15.61 22.07 -4.77
CA ALA A 220 -15.52 22.21 -3.33
C ALA A 220 -16.59 21.41 -2.54
N PRO A 221 -17.89 21.42 -2.91
CA PRO A 221 -18.91 20.68 -2.16
C PRO A 221 -18.70 19.16 -2.20
N VAL A 222 -18.35 18.60 -3.36
CA VAL A 222 -18.13 17.16 -3.49
C VAL A 222 -16.79 16.73 -2.87
N LEU A 223 -15.80 17.62 -2.86
CA LEU A 223 -14.54 17.42 -2.13
C LEU A 223 -14.78 17.34 -0.61
N GLU A 224 -15.63 18.20 -0.06
CA GLU A 224 -16.01 18.16 1.36
C GLU A 224 -16.71 16.85 1.71
N GLU A 225 -17.67 16.40 0.88
CA GLU A 225 -18.30 15.08 1.05
C GLU A 225 -17.26 13.94 1.03
N LEU A 226 -16.27 13.99 0.11
CA LEU A 226 -15.20 12.99 0.02
C LEU A 226 -14.32 12.99 1.27
N LEU A 227 -13.95 14.16 1.77
CA LEU A 227 -13.13 14.28 2.98
C LEU A 227 -13.80 13.68 4.19
N GLU A 228 -15.07 14.00 4.40
CA GLU A 228 -15.83 13.48 5.54
C GLU A 228 -16.04 11.96 5.42
N HIS A 229 -16.29 11.46 4.21
CA HIS A 229 -16.34 10.02 3.98
C HIS A 229 -15.02 9.33 4.29
N THR A 230 -13.89 9.87 3.81
CA THR A 230 -12.56 9.33 4.10
C THR A 230 -12.26 9.31 5.60
N LYS A 231 -12.54 10.42 6.32
CA LYS A 231 -12.34 10.48 7.78
C LYS A 231 -13.18 9.44 8.51
N LEU A 232 -14.43 9.24 8.06
CA LEU A 232 -15.30 8.20 8.60
C LEU A 232 -14.69 6.81 8.39
N VAL A 233 -14.29 6.47 7.15
CA VAL A 233 -13.66 5.18 6.85
C VAL A 233 -12.37 4.98 7.66
N ALA A 234 -11.54 6.00 7.79
CA ALA A 234 -10.32 5.98 8.58
C ALA A 234 -10.61 5.66 10.07
N SER A 235 -11.55 6.38 10.68
CA SER A 235 -11.92 6.17 12.09
C SER A 235 -12.54 4.80 12.36
N LEU A 236 -13.31 4.25 11.40
CA LEU A 236 -13.88 2.92 11.51
C LEU A 236 -12.83 1.82 11.35
N THR A 237 -11.96 1.94 10.36
CA THR A 237 -11.00 0.89 10.02
C THR A 237 -9.78 0.86 10.93
N LYS A 238 -9.41 2.01 11.51
CA LYS A 238 -8.25 2.22 12.39
C LYS A 238 -8.64 3.07 13.63
N PRO A 239 -9.49 2.53 14.52
CA PRO A 239 -9.95 3.27 15.69
C PRO A 239 -8.77 3.69 16.58
N GLY A 240 -8.79 4.94 17.04
CA GLY A 240 -7.76 5.52 17.92
C GLY A 240 -6.51 6.04 17.20
N MET A 241 -6.45 5.94 15.88
CA MET A 241 -5.40 6.56 15.05
C MET A 241 -5.90 7.91 14.50
N ASP A 242 -4.98 8.86 14.29
CA ASP A 242 -5.30 10.07 13.55
C ASP A 242 -5.83 9.73 12.15
N ALA A 243 -6.81 10.49 11.65
CA ALA A 243 -7.48 10.17 10.39
C ALA A 243 -6.52 10.19 9.19
N TYR A 244 -5.53 11.08 9.19
CA TYR A 244 -4.54 11.16 8.12
C TYR A 244 -3.54 9.99 8.22
N ASP A 245 -3.07 9.67 9.41
CA ASP A 245 -2.19 8.51 9.66
C ASP A 245 -2.88 7.19 9.25
N ALA A 246 -4.17 7.06 9.57
CA ALA A 246 -4.98 5.90 9.17
C ALA A 246 -5.16 5.82 7.65
N ALA A 247 -5.37 6.96 6.97
CA ALA A 247 -5.50 7.01 5.52
C ALA A 247 -4.19 6.70 4.81
N ILE A 248 -3.04 7.18 5.31
CA ILE A 248 -1.74 6.88 4.68
C ILE A 248 -1.27 5.46 4.94
N ASP A 249 -1.60 4.84 6.09
CA ASP A 249 -1.25 3.44 6.38
C ASP A 249 -1.83 2.46 5.34
N GLU A 250 -2.89 2.85 4.62
CA GLU A 250 -3.42 2.07 3.50
C GLU A 250 -2.40 1.90 2.36
N PHE A 251 -1.61 2.94 2.10
CA PHE A 251 -0.65 3.01 1.00
C PHE A 251 0.78 2.71 1.46
N GLU A 252 1.18 3.27 2.60
CA GLU A 252 2.51 3.14 3.16
C GLU A 252 2.41 2.71 4.62
N ARG A 253 2.51 1.40 4.86
CA ARG A 253 2.25 0.81 6.18
C ARG A 253 3.20 1.37 7.24
N GLY A 254 2.64 1.85 8.34
CA GLY A 254 3.40 2.43 9.46
C GLY A 254 3.93 3.84 9.21
N MET A 255 3.58 4.47 8.08
CA MET A 255 3.85 5.88 7.87
C MET A 255 2.93 6.75 8.74
N SER A 256 3.42 7.92 9.12
CA SER A 256 2.65 8.94 9.84
C SER A 256 2.95 10.33 9.31
N ALA A 257 2.07 11.28 9.60
CA ALA A 257 2.27 12.71 9.35
C ALA A 257 3.59 13.19 9.93
N ALA A 258 3.90 12.80 11.17
CA ALA A 258 5.14 13.17 11.84
C ALA A 258 6.37 12.66 11.07
N ARG A 259 6.35 11.40 10.63
CA ARG A 259 7.47 10.83 9.87
C ARG A 259 7.61 11.47 8.49
N LEU A 260 6.50 11.79 7.84
CA LEU A 260 6.50 12.56 6.59
C LEU A 260 7.09 13.95 6.77
N SER A 261 6.71 14.67 7.83
CA SER A 261 7.25 15.99 8.14
C SER A 261 8.76 15.96 8.31
N GLU A 262 9.30 14.98 9.05
CA GLU A 262 10.76 14.80 9.18
C GLU A 262 11.45 14.64 7.82
N ILE A 263 10.88 13.82 6.93
CA ILE A 263 11.43 13.59 5.59
C ILE A 263 11.37 14.88 4.77
N PHE A 264 10.21 15.54 4.71
CA PHE A 264 10.04 16.77 3.94
C PHE A 264 10.91 17.93 4.44
N ASP A 265 11.04 18.08 5.76
CA ASP A 265 11.86 19.14 6.35
C ASP A 265 13.36 18.92 6.07
N SER A 266 13.80 17.65 5.99
CA SER A 266 15.18 17.32 5.58
C SER A 266 15.48 17.61 4.12
N LEU A 267 14.46 17.63 3.25
CA LEU A 267 14.60 17.81 1.81
C LEU A 267 14.34 19.25 1.36
N ARG A 268 13.50 20.01 2.07
CA ARG A 268 12.99 21.32 1.62
C ARG A 268 14.11 22.32 1.31
N GLU A 269 14.92 22.66 2.31
CA GLU A 269 15.96 23.68 2.14
C GLU A 269 17.07 23.24 1.17
N PRO A 270 17.60 22.00 1.22
CA PRO A 270 18.58 21.55 0.24
C PRO A 270 18.07 21.54 -1.21
N LEU A 271 16.83 21.10 -1.44
CA LEU A 271 16.25 21.10 -2.79
C LEU A 271 15.99 22.51 -3.30
N LYS A 272 15.58 23.44 -2.41
CA LYS A 272 15.42 24.85 -2.76
C LYS A 272 16.76 25.48 -3.16
N ALA A 273 17.81 25.28 -2.36
CA ALA A 273 19.14 25.77 -2.68
C ALA A 273 19.68 25.20 -4.01
N LEU A 274 19.50 23.90 -4.23
CA LEU A 274 19.86 23.26 -5.50
C LEU A 274 19.09 23.86 -6.69
N LEU A 275 17.78 24.11 -6.52
CA LEU A 275 16.97 24.74 -7.56
C LEU A 275 17.45 26.16 -7.85
N ASP A 276 17.75 26.95 -6.82
CA ASP A 276 18.27 28.31 -6.98
C ASP A 276 19.61 28.31 -7.74
N ASP A 277 20.52 27.38 -7.43
CA ASP A 277 21.79 27.21 -8.14
C ASP A 277 21.59 26.84 -9.61
N ILE A 278 20.64 25.94 -9.91
CA ILE A 278 20.31 25.54 -11.29
C ILE A 278 19.75 26.76 -12.06
N LEU A 279 18.81 27.49 -11.48
CA LEU A 279 18.20 28.66 -12.12
C LEU A 279 19.21 29.81 -12.31
N ALA A 280 20.14 30.00 -11.37
CA ALA A 280 21.23 30.96 -11.48
C ALA A 280 22.24 30.55 -12.57
N ALA A 281 22.56 29.26 -12.69
CA ALA A 281 23.40 28.74 -13.76
C ALA A 281 22.75 28.93 -15.15
N GLN A 282 21.44 28.66 -15.26
CA GLN A 282 20.63 28.91 -16.46
C GLN A 282 20.63 30.40 -16.85
N SER A 283 20.33 31.28 -15.89
CA SER A 283 20.31 32.73 -16.10
C SER A 283 21.69 33.29 -16.51
N ALA A 284 22.77 32.68 -16.03
CA ALA A 284 24.14 33.05 -16.38
C ALA A 284 24.66 32.39 -17.68
N GLY A 285 23.83 31.62 -18.40
CA GLY A 285 24.23 30.91 -19.63
C GLY A 285 25.22 29.77 -19.39
N ARG A 286 25.35 29.29 -18.15
CA ARG A 286 26.23 28.16 -17.75
C ARG A 286 25.52 26.81 -17.77
N ALA A 287 24.20 26.82 -17.95
CA ALA A 287 23.38 25.64 -18.15
C ALA A 287 22.43 25.88 -19.33
N PRO A 288 22.04 24.82 -20.09
CA PRO A 288 21.05 24.95 -21.15
C PRO A 288 19.71 25.46 -20.58
N ASN A 289 19.17 26.52 -21.18
CA ASN A 289 17.81 27.00 -20.88
C ASN A 289 16.73 26.14 -21.55
N GLU A 290 17.12 25.35 -22.55
CA GLU A 290 16.27 24.39 -23.22
C GLU A 290 16.94 23.01 -23.15
N PRO A 291 16.18 21.92 -22.99
CA PRO A 291 16.74 20.59 -23.11
C PRO A 291 17.45 20.49 -24.47
N VAL A 292 18.73 20.09 -24.43
CA VAL A 292 19.53 19.88 -25.63
C VAL A 292 18.74 18.96 -26.56
N ASN A 293 18.40 19.53 -27.72
CA ASN A 293 17.76 19.09 -28.96
C ASN A 293 17.63 17.56 -29.31
N ALA A 294 18.20 16.61 -28.56
CA ALA A 294 18.14 15.18 -28.83
C ALA A 294 16.71 14.57 -28.84
N LEU A 295 15.70 15.32 -28.39
CA LEU A 295 14.29 14.88 -28.33
C LEU A 295 13.36 15.71 -29.26
N GLN A 296 13.88 16.65 -30.06
CA GLN A 296 13.06 17.59 -30.87
C GLN A 296 12.27 16.96 -32.03
N GLY A 297 12.45 15.67 -32.34
CA GLY A 297 11.63 15.01 -33.36
C GLY A 297 10.12 15.03 -33.01
N GLY A 298 9.74 15.14 -31.74
CA GLY A 298 8.34 15.23 -31.33
C GLY A 298 7.46 14.17 -32.01
N PRO A 299 6.36 14.53 -32.70
CA PRO A 299 5.50 13.56 -33.40
C PRO A 299 6.13 12.92 -34.65
N GLN A 300 7.37 13.28 -35.02
CA GLN A 300 8.10 12.70 -36.15
C GLN A 300 8.81 11.38 -35.78
N TRP A 301 8.91 11.06 -34.49
CA TRP A 301 9.45 9.79 -34.04
C TRP A 301 8.45 8.67 -34.33
N ASP A 302 8.85 7.76 -35.21
CA ASP A 302 8.10 6.55 -35.52
C ASP A 302 7.79 5.75 -34.25
N GLU A 303 6.51 5.64 -33.89
CA GLU A 303 6.05 4.97 -32.67
C GLU A 303 6.45 3.49 -32.63
N ASP A 304 6.51 2.81 -33.79
CA ASP A 304 6.86 1.39 -33.83
C ASP A 304 8.35 1.22 -33.51
N LYS A 305 9.20 2.15 -33.94
CA LYS A 305 10.63 2.16 -33.56
C LYS A 305 10.83 2.52 -32.09
N GLN A 306 10.04 3.45 -31.56
CA GLN A 306 10.06 3.74 -30.12
C GLN A 306 9.64 2.51 -29.31
N GLU A 307 8.64 1.76 -29.77
CA GLU A 307 8.18 0.54 -29.10
C GLU A 307 9.25 -0.56 -29.12
N VAL A 308 9.91 -0.79 -30.25
CA VAL A 308 11.04 -1.73 -30.35
C VAL A 308 12.14 -1.33 -29.34
N PHE A 309 12.52 -0.06 -29.32
CA PHE A 309 13.54 0.44 -28.38
C PHE A 309 13.11 0.27 -26.91
N CYS A 310 11.86 0.60 -26.56
CA CYS A 310 11.35 0.38 -25.21
C CYS A 310 11.41 -1.09 -24.78
N ARG A 311 11.14 -2.04 -25.70
CA ARG A 311 11.26 -3.47 -25.43
C ARG A 311 12.71 -3.90 -25.23
N GLU A 312 13.64 -3.37 -26.02
CA GLU A 312 15.08 -3.60 -25.84
C GLU A 312 15.58 -3.10 -24.48
N VAL A 313 15.17 -1.89 -24.08
CA VAL A 313 15.50 -1.31 -22.76
C VAL A 313 14.90 -2.16 -21.63
N ALA A 314 13.63 -2.56 -21.75
CA ALA A 314 13.00 -3.42 -20.75
C ALA A 314 13.75 -4.75 -20.60
N ALA A 315 14.12 -5.40 -21.70
CA ALA A 315 14.89 -6.63 -21.69
C ALA A 315 16.29 -6.43 -21.08
N ALA A 316 16.97 -5.32 -21.40
CA ALA A 316 18.29 -4.99 -20.84
C ALA A 316 18.26 -4.75 -19.32
N VAL A 317 17.15 -4.22 -18.78
CA VAL A 317 16.92 -4.08 -17.33
C VAL A 317 16.59 -5.43 -16.67
N GLY A 318 16.27 -6.46 -17.44
CA GLY A 318 15.98 -7.82 -16.97
C GLY A 318 14.49 -8.20 -16.99
N PHE A 319 13.66 -7.49 -17.78
CA PHE A 319 12.25 -7.86 -17.93
C PHE A 319 12.10 -9.18 -18.69
N ASP A 320 11.45 -10.16 -18.05
CA ASP A 320 11.15 -11.46 -18.64
C ASP A 320 9.87 -11.41 -19.50
N SER A 321 10.06 -11.28 -20.81
CA SER A 321 8.95 -11.27 -21.79
C SER A 321 8.19 -12.61 -21.91
N THR A 322 8.66 -13.70 -21.30
CA THR A 322 7.91 -14.97 -21.24
C THR A 322 6.86 -14.98 -20.13
N ARG A 323 7.00 -14.06 -19.16
CA ARG A 323 6.13 -13.92 -17.97
C ARG A 323 5.55 -12.51 -17.83
N GLY A 324 5.46 -11.81 -18.95
CA GLY A 324 4.96 -10.46 -18.99
C GLY A 324 4.93 -9.87 -20.39
N ARG A 325 4.40 -8.66 -20.51
CA ARG A 325 4.31 -7.95 -21.78
C ARG A 325 4.31 -6.44 -21.61
N LEU A 326 4.67 -5.76 -22.69
CA LEU A 326 4.56 -4.31 -22.85
C LEU A 326 3.50 -4.04 -23.92
N ASP A 327 2.51 -3.19 -23.61
CA ASP A 327 1.46 -2.79 -24.54
C ASP A 327 1.27 -1.25 -24.55
N ARG A 328 0.43 -0.73 -25.46
CA ARG A 328 0.08 0.70 -25.51
C ARG A 328 -1.17 0.99 -24.67
N SER A 329 -1.20 2.11 -23.98
CA SER A 329 -2.38 2.61 -23.26
C SER A 329 -2.40 4.14 -23.21
N VAL A 330 -3.53 4.73 -22.80
CA VAL A 330 -3.63 6.19 -22.60
C VAL A 330 -2.80 6.65 -21.39
N HIS A 331 -2.73 5.81 -20.36
CA HIS A 331 -1.99 6.04 -19.11
C HIS A 331 -1.07 4.88 -18.80
N PRO A 332 0.25 5.07 -18.82
CA PRO A 332 1.19 4.03 -18.41
C PRO A 332 0.85 3.48 -17.01
N PHE A 333 0.83 2.16 -16.90
CA PHE A 333 0.64 1.44 -15.64
C PHE A 333 1.35 0.08 -15.69
N THR A 334 1.57 -0.52 -14.53
CA THR A 334 2.00 -1.92 -14.38
C THR A 334 0.92 -2.67 -13.61
N GLY A 335 0.46 -3.80 -14.15
CA GLY A 335 -0.64 -4.58 -13.58
C GLY A 335 -0.97 -5.81 -14.42
N GLY A 336 -2.24 -6.19 -14.46
CA GLY A 336 -2.73 -7.33 -15.23
C GLY A 336 -3.09 -8.50 -14.32
N CYS A 337 -2.21 -9.50 -14.19
CA CYS A 337 -2.69 -10.84 -13.86
C CYS A 337 -1.97 -11.50 -12.67
N GLY A 338 -1.07 -10.80 -11.98
CA GLY A 338 -0.30 -11.33 -10.86
C GLY A 338 1.20 -11.48 -11.14
N PRO A 339 1.98 -12.04 -10.20
CA PRO A 339 3.45 -12.05 -10.27
C PRO A 339 4.04 -12.99 -11.34
N GLN A 340 3.20 -13.78 -12.00
CA GLN A 340 3.59 -14.71 -13.07
C GLN A 340 3.22 -14.21 -14.47
N ASP A 341 2.43 -13.13 -14.56
CA ASP A 341 2.04 -12.45 -15.81
C ASP A 341 1.93 -10.94 -15.51
N VAL A 342 3.10 -10.28 -15.59
CA VAL A 342 3.26 -8.85 -15.29
C VAL A 342 3.16 -8.04 -16.57
N ARG A 343 2.14 -7.17 -16.66
CA ARG A 343 1.87 -6.37 -17.85
C ARG A 343 2.17 -4.92 -17.57
N MET A 344 3.05 -4.33 -18.38
CA MET A 344 3.33 -2.90 -18.36
C MET A 344 2.71 -2.26 -19.59
N THR A 345 2.31 -1.00 -19.46
CA THR A 345 1.86 -0.21 -20.59
C THR A 345 2.65 1.09 -20.68
N THR A 346 2.80 1.58 -21.90
CA THR A 346 3.41 2.88 -22.17
C THR A 346 2.56 3.66 -23.17
N ARG A 347 2.97 4.90 -23.40
CA ARG A 347 2.39 5.79 -24.40
C ARG A 347 3.52 6.45 -25.18
N PHE A 348 3.34 6.56 -26.50
CA PHE A 348 4.25 7.25 -27.42
C PHE A 348 3.69 8.63 -27.82
#